data_AF-A0A650DEG8-F1
#
_entry.id   AF-A0A650DEG8-F1
#
_cell.length_a   1.000
_cell.length_b   1.000
_cell.length_c   1.000
_cell.angle_alpha   90.00
_cell.angle_beta   90.00
_cell.angle_gamma   90.00
#
_symmetry.space_group_name_H-M   'P 1'
#
loop_
_entity.id
_entity.type
_entity.pdbx_description
1 polymer ?
#
loop_
_entity_poly.entity_id
_entity_poly.type
_entity_poly.pdbx_seq_one_letter_code
_entity_poly.pdbx_strand_id
1 'polypeptide(L)'
;MKDFLQLNGYIFNKDTNFFSTKNKIYGWKINTYKLIYDRFESFIPDNIISYKDAEWKKFKSIIIKFFPKSRNLKNRVESNIFFLDYLNTYRGLRHSKGLPVRGQRTWTNAWSVYRSNLNLRKFKLEIAKRIYGNMPISTLNIIYLAEQINYIWKLQWKKEWLQARSKRLKLMQKEHSMFKIDINSMAKGYIDGFERKKALSKKKKAQQKKNIFTLGFEPGFTLYYLKPNNSLSTKERNKIKIILTEDDNKTKIIQKKKKIISKKKPDKKKKKNSSWD
;
A
#
# COMPACT_ATOMS: atom_id res chain seq x y z
N MET A 1 -5.02 -39.47 -8.48
CA MET A 1 -5.18 -38.19 -7.75
C MET A 1 -6.22 -38.39 -6.65
N LYS A 2 -5.99 -37.90 -5.42
CA LYS A 2 -7.02 -38.01 -4.36
C LYS A 2 -8.25 -37.21 -4.77
N ASP A 3 -9.41 -37.82 -4.63
CA ASP A 3 -10.69 -37.26 -5.05
C ASP A 3 -11.10 -36.12 -4.11
N PHE A 4 -11.15 -34.87 -4.59
CA PHE A 4 -11.43 -33.68 -3.78
C PHE A 4 -12.62 -32.86 -4.33
N LEU A 5 -13.20 -32.03 -3.47
CA LEU A 5 -14.19 -31.02 -3.84
C LEU A 5 -13.76 -29.66 -3.30
N GLN A 6 -13.59 -28.67 -4.18
CA GLN A 6 -13.32 -27.30 -3.77
C GLN A 6 -14.61 -26.47 -3.80
N LEU A 7 -14.90 -25.77 -2.69
CA LEU A 7 -16.06 -24.89 -2.59
C LEU A 7 -15.80 -23.76 -1.58
N ASN A 8 -16.21 -22.52 -1.92
CA ASN A 8 -15.98 -21.32 -1.08
C ASN A 8 -14.51 -21.15 -0.62
N GLY A 9 -13.56 -21.55 -1.47
CA GLY A 9 -12.12 -21.51 -1.17
C GLY A 9 -11.62 -22.57 -0.18
N TYR A 10 -12.49 -23.47 0.29
CA TYR A 10 -12.11 -24.62 1.12
C TYR A 10 -12.04 -25.90 0.27
N ILE A 11 -11.15 -26.82 0.63
CA ILE A 11 -10.96 -28.11 -0.04
C ILE A 11 -11.47 -29.21 0.88
N PHE A 12 -12.51 -29.92 0.43
CA PHE A 12 -13.07 -31.09 1.09
C PHE A 12 -12.47 -32.36 0.50
N ASN A 13 -12.11 -33.29 1.39
CA ASN A 13 -11.65 -34.65 1.06
C ASN A 13 -12.50 -35.67 1.84
N LYS A 14 -12.41 -36.95 1.49
CA LYS A 14 -13.11 -38.02 2.21
C LYS A 14 -12.74 -38.10 3.71
N ASP A 15 -11.55 -37.66 4.08
CA ASP A 15 -11.07 -37.60 5.47
C ASP A 15 -11.63 -36.41 6.28
N THR A 16 -12.32 -35.46 5.62
CA THR A 16 -12.73 -34.22 6.30
C THR A 16 -13.96 -34.45 7.17
N ASN A 17 -13.88 -34.02 8.44
CA ASN A 17 -15.05 -33.90 9.30
C ASN A 17 -15.77 -32.58 8.97
N PHE A 18 -16.99 -32.67 8.44
CA PHE A 18 -17.73 -31.50 7.96
C PHE A 18 -18.01 -30.49 9.09
N PHE A 19 -18.47 -30.91 10.27
CA PHE A 19 -18.79 -30.00 11.38
C PHE A 19 -17.57 -29.18 11.84
N SER A 20 -16.38 -29.80 11.84
CA SER A 20 -15.12 -29.13 12.22
C SER A 20 -14.75 -27.95 11.31
N THR A 21 -15.32 -27.88 10.11
CA THR A 21 -15.03 -26.81 9.14
C THR A 21 -15.70 -25.47 9.47
N LYS A 22 -16.62 -25.42 10.44
CA LYS A 22 -17.37 -24.22 10.88
C LYS A 22 -16.50 -23.01 11.21
N ASN A 23 -15.32 -23.26 11.77
CA ASN A 23 -14.36 -22.21 12.15
C ASN A 23 -13.36 -21.89 11.03
N LYS A 24 -13.26 -22.75 10.01
CA LYS A 24 -12.32 -22.61 8.88
C LYS A 24 -12.96 -21.89 7.69
N ILE A 25 -14.22 -22.19 7.39
CA ILE A 25 -14.93 -21.63 6.23
C ILE A 25 -15.47 -20.24 6.55
N TYR A 26 -15.15 -19.26 5.71
CA TYR A 26 -15.64 -17.90 5.87
C TYR A 26 -17.12 -17.79 5.44
N GLY A 27 -17.96 -17.28 6.34
CA GLY A 27 -19.38 -17.01 6.08
C GLY A 27 -20.34 -18.15 6.40
N TRP A 28 -19.86 -19.37 6.65
CA TRP A 28 -20.71 -20.50 7.05
C TRP A 28 -20.64 -20.67 8.57
N LYS A 29 -21.76 -20.48 9.25
CA LYS A 29 -21.90 -20.49 10.72
C LYS A 29 -23.02 -21.44 11.12
N ILE A 30 -23.28 -21.59 12.43
CA ILE A 30 -24.15 -22.65 12.94
C ILE A 30 -25.51 -22.75 12.21
N ASN A 31 -26.14 -21.63 11.87
CA ASN A 31 -27.40 -21.61 11.14
C ASN A 31 -27.28 -22.20 9.72
N THR A 32 -26.21 -21.88 8.99
CA THR A 32 -26.01 -22.45 7.65
C THR A 32 -25.72 -23.94 7.74
N TYR A 33 -24.98 -24.38 8.77
CA TYR A 33 -24.77 -25.81 9.00
C TYR A 33 -26.08 -26.51 9.31
N LYS A 34 -26.93 -25.96 10.19
CA LYS A 34 -28.26 -26.52 10.48
C LYS A 34 -29.06 -26.75 9.19
N LEU A 35 -29.18 -25.74 8.33
CA LEU A 35 -29.87 -25.87 7.03
C LEU A 35 -29.26 -26.94 6.12
N ILE A 36 -27.94 -27.10 6.15
CA ILE A 36 -27.25 -28.13 5.38
C ILE A 36 -27.56 -29.52 5.96
N TYR A 37 -27.45 -29.71 7.27
CA TYR A 37 -27.76 -30.97 7.96
C TYR A 37 -29.23 -31.38 7.76
N ASP A 38 -30.17 -30.43 7.85
CA ASP A 38 -31.59 -30.66 7.55
C ASP A 38 -31.76 -31.17 6.10
N ARG A 39 -30.99 -30.62 5.15
CA ARG A 39 -31.03 -31.06 3.74
C ARG A 39 -30.43 -32.45 3.52
N PHE A 40 -29.49 -32.85 4.36
CA PHE A 40 -28.87 -34.17 4.35
C PHE A 40 -29.66 -35.21 5.15
N GLU A 41 -30.68 -34.78 5.91
CA GLU A 41 -31.45 -35.62 6.84
C GLU A 41 -30.51 -36.30 7.85
N SER A 42 -29.62 -35.52 8.47
CA SER A 42 -28.62 -36.01 9.42
C SER A 42 -28.53 -35.07 10.63
N PHE A 43 -28.00 -35.56 11.74
CA PHE A 43 -27.89 -34.77 12.97
C PHE A 43 -26.50 -34.12 13.12
N ILE A 44 -26.45 -33.01 13.83
CA ILE A 44 -25.18 -32.39 14.24
C ILE A 44 -24.71 -33.10 15.51
N PRO A 45 -23.44 -33.56 15.62
CA PRO A 45 -22.29 -33.30 14.75
C PRO A 45 -21.87 -34.51 13.89
N ASP A 46 -22.82 -35.31 13.40
CA ASP A 46 -22.50 -36.51 12.60
C ASP A 46 -21.72 -36.13 11.34
N ASN A 47 -20.82 -37.02 10.91
CA ASN A 47 -20.06 -36.77 9.70
C ASN A 47 -20.85 -37.19 8.47
N ILE A 48 -21.21 -36.21 7.65
CA ILE A 48 -21.92 -36.41 6.38
C ILE A 48 -20.97 -36.92 5.27
N ILE A 49 -19.66 -36.85 5.50
CA ILE A 49 -18.62 -37.28 4.56
C ILE A 49 -18.12 -38.67 4.96
N SER A 50 -17.92 -39.52 3.95
CA SER A 50 -17.48 -40.90 4.14
C SER A 50 -16.62 -41.38 2.96
N TYR A 51 -15.94 -42.50 3.16
CA TYR A 51 -15.09 -43.13 2.14
C TYR A 51 -15.89 -43.79 1.01
N LYS A 52 -17.15 -44.18 1.25
CA LYS A 52 -18.03 -44.80 0.25
C LYS A 52 -18.34 -43.82 -0.88
N ASP A 53 -18.21 -44.28 -2.12
CA ASP A 53 -18.38 -43.42 -3.30
C ASP A 53 -19.81 -42.90 -3.48
N ALA A 54 -20.82 -43.66 -3.07
CA ALA A 54 -22.23 -43.24 -3.12
C ALA A 54 -22.47 -42.02 -2.20
N GLU A 55 -21.98 -42.07 -0.96
CA GLU A 55 -22.10 -40.99 0.02
C GLU A 55 -21.29 -39.77 -0.42
N TRP A 56 -20.09 -39.97 -0.99
CA TRP A 56 -19.28 -38.88 -1.53
C TRP A 56 -19.94 -38.16 -2.72
N LYS A 57 -20.57 -38.92 -3.65
CA LYS A 57 -21.34 -38.36 -4.76
C LYS A 57 -22.59 -37.61 -4.26
N LYS A 58 -23.31 -38.15 -3.25
CA LYS A 58 -24.44 -37.49 -2.57
C LYS A 58 -24.00 -36.18 -1.91
N PHE A 59 -22.87 -36.19 -1.20
CA PHE A 59 -22.30 -35.00 -0.59
C PHE A 59 -22.02 -33.91 -1.62
N LYS A 60 -21.29 -34.25 -2.70
CA LYS A 60 -20.99 -33.33 -3.80
C LYS A 60 -22.27 -32.75 -4.41
N SER A 61 -23.27 -33.57 -4.72
CA SER A 61 -24.48 -33.13 -5.42
C SER A 61 -25.35 -32.16 -4.59
N ILE A 62 -25.39 -32.35 -3.27
CA ILE A 62 -26.14 -31.49 -2.35
C ILE A 62 -25.37 -30.20 -2.04
N ILE A 63 -24.10 -30.30 -1.65
CA ILE A 63 -23.35 -29.13 -1.14
C ILE A 63 -23.12 -28.07 -2.22
N ILE A 64 -22.99 -28.48 -3.48
CA ILE A 64 -22.83 -27.60 -4.64
C ILE A 64 -24.07 -26.71 -4.85
N LYS A 65 -25.27 -27.13 -4.42
CA LYS A 65 -26.50 -26.33 -4.57
C LYS A 65 -26.51 -25.12 -3.64
N PHE A 66 -25.79 -25.17 -2.51
CA PHE A 66 -25.74 -24.09 -1.54
C PHE A 66 -24.80 -22.95 -1.95
N PHE A 67 -23.81 -23.21 -2.81
CA PHE A 67 -22.82 -22.21 -3.17
C PHE A 67 -22.19 -22.48 -4.55
N PRO A 68 -21.94 -21.44 -5.37
CA PRO A 68 -21.35 -21.63 -6.70
C PRO A 68 -19.89 -22.14 -6.65
N LYS A 69 -19.58 -23.14 -7.48
CA LYS A 69 -18.35 -23.97 -7.45
C LYS A 69 -17.01 -23.20 -7.52
N SER A 70 -16.98 -21.99 -8.07
CA SER A 70 -15.74 -21.23 -8.32
C SER A 70 -15.67 -19.88 -7.59
N ARG A 71 -16.57 -19.61 -6.64
CA ARG A 71 -16.59 -18.34 -5.92
C ARG A 71 -15.98 -18.46 -4.52
N ASN A 72 -15.75 -17.31 -3.90
CA ASN A 72 -15.30 -17.20 -2.53
C ASN A 72 -15.90 -15.93 -1.92
N LEU A 73 -16.56 -16.07 -0.77
CA LEU A 73 -17.17 -14.95 -0.05
C LEU A 73 -16.14 -13.90 0.38
N LYS A 74 -14.94 -14.32 0.78
CA LYS A 74 -13.87 -13.40 1.20
C LYS A 74 -13.44 -12.48 0.07
N ASN A 75 -13.16 -13.08 -1.11
CA ASN A 75 -12.77 -12.32 -2.30
C ASN A 75 -13.89 -11.38 -2.76
N ARG A 76 -15.16 -11.77 -2.60
CA ARG A 76 -16.31 -10.91 -2.90
C ARG A 76 -16.34 -9.67 -2.01
N VAL A 77 -16.11 -9.83 -0.70
CA VAL A 77 -16.03 -8.69 0.25
C VAL A 77 -14.87 -7.77 -0.08
N GLU A 78 -13.69 -8.32 -0.36
CA GLU A 78 -12.51 -7.53 -0.74
C GLU A 78 -12.76 -6.72 -2.03
N SER A 79 -13.37 -7.35 -3.04
CA SER A 79 -13.74 -6.71 -4.30
C SER A 79 -14.73 -5.56 -4.09
N ASN A 80 -15.75 -5.76 -3.24
CA ASN A 80 -16.73 -4.71 -2.93
C ASN A 80 -16.06 -3.51 -2.23
N ILE A 81 -15.13 -3.74 -1.30
CA ILE A 81 -14.39 -2.66 -0.63
C ILE A 81 -13.46 -1.94 -1.60
N PHE A 82 -12.76 -2.69 -2.46
CA PHE A 82 -11.89 -2.10 -3.47
C PHE A 82 -12.69 -1.24 -4.46
N PHE A 83 -13.87 -1.69 -4.89
CA PHE A 83 -14.72 -0.94 -5.81
C PHE A 83 -15.09 0.45 -5.26
N LEU A 84 -15.33 0.57 -3.96
CA LEU A 84 -15.57 1.87 -3.31
C LEU A 84 -14.37 2.82 -3.41
N ASP A 85 -13.15 2.32 -3.27
CA ASP A 85 -11.93 3.12 -3.40
C ASP A 85 -11.57 3.39 -4.86
N TYR A 86 -11.81 2.43 -5.75
CA TYR A 86 -11.62 2.55 -7.19
C TYR A 86 -12.46 3.69 -7.78
N LEU A 87 -13.72 3.83 -7.34
CA LEU A 87 -14.59 4.94 -7.70
C LEU A 87 -14.28 6.25 -6.94
N ASN A 88 -13.20 6.30 -6.15
CA ASN A 88 -12.77 7.45 -5.36
C ASN A 88 -13.84 7.98 -4.38
N THR A 89 -14.57 7.07 -3.72
CA THR A 89 -15.61 7.44 -2.75
C THR A 89 -15.04 7.74 -1.36
N TYR A 90 -15.81 8.48 -0.56
CA TYR A 90 -15.49 8.75 0.85
C TYR A 90 -15.19 7.48 1.67
N ARG A 91 -16.00 6.43 1.49
CA ARG A 91 -15.83 5.15 2.21
C ARG A 91 -14.51 4.47 1.83
N GLY A 92 -14.15 4.50 0.55
CA GLY A 92 -12.87 3.98 0.06
C GLY A 92 -11.68 4.63 0.76
N LEU A 93 -11.67 5.96 0.84
CA LEU A 93 -10.63 6.71 1.54
C LEU A 93 -10.52 6.33 3.02
N ARG A 94 -11.66 6.15 3.71
CA ARG A 94 -11.71 5.74 5.12
C ARG A 94 -11.13 4.34 5.31
N HIS A 95 -11.50 3.37 4.46
CA HIS A 95 -10.91 2.03 4.47
C HIS A 95 -9.38 2.08 4.23
N SER A 96 -8.92 2.88 3.28
CA SER A 96 -7.49 3.00 2.93
C SER A 96 -6.68 3.54 4.12
N LYS A 97 -7.17 4.62 4.74
CA LYS A 97 -6.53 5.27 5.89
C LYS A 97 -6.69 4.49 7.20
N GLY A 98 -7.55 3.48 7.27
CA GLY A 98 -7.89 2.76 8.50
C GLY A 98 -8.66 3.64 9.50
N LEU A 99 -9.54 4.49 8.97
CA LEU A 99 -10.44 5.32 9.75
C LEU A 99 -11.85 4.70 9.78
N PRO A 100 -12.65 5.01 10.82
CA PRO A 100 -14.03 4.58 10.91
C PRO A 100 -14.86 5.03 9.70
N VAL A 101 -15.77 4.16 9.26
CA VAL A 101 -16.57 4.33 8.04
C VAL A 101 -18.01 4.76 8.37
N ARG A 102 -18.51 4.48 9.57
CA ARG A 102 -19.92 4.71 9.98
C ARG A 102 -20.09 5.99 10.82
N GLY A 103 -19.30 7.02 10.52
CA GLY A 103 -19.39 8.29 11.25
C GLY A 103 -18.87 8.26 12.69
N GLN A 104 -18.16 7.20 13.10
CA GLN A 104 -17.60 7.16 14.46
C GLN A 104 -16.52 8.23 14.65
N ARG A 105 -16.47 8.82 15.85
CA ARG A 105 -15.50 9.84 16.25
C ARG A 105 -14.04 9.34 16.14
N THR A 106 -13.13 10.22 15.73
CA THR A 106 -11.71 9.87 15.51
C THR A 106 -10.73 10.55 16.46
N TRP A 107 -11.17 11.52 17.26
CA TRP A 107 -10.27 12.29 18.13
C TRP A 107 -9.65 11.44 19.25
N THR A 108 -10.38 10.43 19.72
CA THR A 108 -10.01 9.64 20.90
C THR A 108 -9.80 8.17 20.54
N ASN A 109 -10.85 7.47 20.06
CA ASN A 109 -10.83 6.02 19.91
C ASN A 109 -11.09 5.57 18.46
N ALA A 110 -10.02 5.29 17.72
CA ALA A 110 -10.08 4.69 16.37
C ALA A 110 -9.11 3.50 16.17
N TRP A 111 -8.50 3.03 17.26
CA TRP A 111 -7.39 2.07 17.25
C TRP A 111 -7.74 0.70 16.67
N SER A 112 -8.93 0.18 16.97
CA SER A 112 -9.39 -1.12 16.47
C SER A 112 -9.45 -1.13 14.95
N VAL A 113 -10.04 -0.09 14.35
CA VAL A 113 -10.16 0.05 12.89
C VAL A 113 -8.78 0.13 12.24
N TYR A 114 -7.86 0.89 12.82
CA TYR A 114 -6.51 1.04 12.29
C TYR A 114 -5.76 -0.31 12.21
N ARG A 115 -5.97 -1.19 13.20
CA ARG A 115 -5.31 -2.50 13.31
C ARG A 115 -6.00 -3.60 12.49
N SER A 116 -7.34 -3.67 12.51
CA SER A 116 -8.07 -4.80 11.92
C SER A 116 -8.48 -4.60 10.47
N ASN A 117 -8.75 -3.36 10.02
CA ASN A 117 -9.21 -3.07 8.67
C ASN A 117 -8.03 -3.00 7.69
N LEU A 118 -7.51 -4.17 7.29
CA LEU A 118 -6.31 -4.29 6.46
C LEU A 118 -6.57 -4.74 5.03
N ASN A 119 -7.78 -5.16 4.69
CA ASN A 119 -8.11 -5.77 3.39
C ASN A 119 -7.68 -4.90 2.20
N LEU A 120 -8.12 -3.65 2.17
CA LEU A 120 -7.79 -2.72 1.09
C LEU A 120 -6.29 -2.40 1.00
N ARG A 121 -5.61 -2.29 2.15
CA ARG A 121 -4.17 -2.01 2.20
C ARG A 121 -3.35 -3.15 1.61
N LYS A 122 -3.70 -4.40 1.97
CA LYS A 122 -3.08 -5.60 1.40
C LYS A 122 -3.33 -5.70 -0.11
N PHE A 123 -4.56 -5.46 -0.54
CA PHE A 123 -4.92 -5.47 -1.96
C PHE A 123 -4.14 -4.43 -2.78
N LYS A 124 -4.01 -3.18 -2.29
CA LYS A 124 -3.20 -2.14 -2.92
C LYS A 124 -1.72 -2.51 -3.03
N LEU A 125 -1.17 -3.16 -2.00
CA LEU A 125 0.21 -3.64 -2.03
C LEU A 125 0.43 -4.70 -3.10
N GLU A 126 -0.52 -5.61 -3.29
CA GLU A 126 -0.44 -6.60 -4.39
C GLU A 126 -0.47 -5.93 -5.77
N ILE A 127 -1.34 -4.93 -5.97
CA ILE A 127 -1.35 -4.13 -7.20
C ILE A 127 -0.01 -3.43 -7.41
N ALA A 128 0.52 -2.77 -6.36
CA ALA A 128 1.78 -2.06 -6.44
C ALA A 128 2.95 -3.01 -6.77
N LYS A 129 2.96 -4.24 -6.22
CA LYS A 129 3.94 -5.28 -6.58
C LYS A 129 3.86 -5.67 -8.06
N ARG A 130 2.66 -5.80 -8.63
CA ARG A 130 2.50 -6.12 -10.06
C ARG A 130 3.10 -5.04 -10.95
N ILE A 131 2.91 -3.77 -10.58
CA ILE A 131 3.38 -2.63 -11.38
C ILE A 131 4.89 -2.40 -11.20
N TYR A 132 5.34 -2.27 -9.95
CA TYR A 132 6.71 -1.85 -9.65
C TYR A 132 7.67 -3.01 -9.42
N GLY A 133 7.19 -4.25 -9.38
CA GLY A 133 8.00 -5.44 -9.11
C GLY A 133 8.24 -5.66 -7.62
N ASN A 134 9.27 -6.44 -7.31
CA ASN A 134 9.56 -6.90 -5.95
C ASN A 134 10.35 -5.87 -5.11
N MET A 135 9.81 -4.66 -4.99
CA MET A 135 10.38 -3.63 -4.10
C MET A 135 9.96 -3.86 -2.64
N PRO A 136 10.70 -3.31 -1.66
CA PRO A 136 10.30 -3.34 -0.25
C PRO A 136 8.89 -2.77 -0.05
N ILE A 137 8.12 -3.41 0.85
CA ILE A 137 6.72 -3.04 1.14
C ILE A 137 6.60 -1.58 1.61
N SER A 138 7.57 -1.09 2.40
CA SER A 138 7.63 0.30 2.85
C SER A 138 7.68 1.28 1.68
N THR A 139 8.52 1.00 0.68
CA THR A 139 8.65 1.82 -0.54
C THR A 139 7.37 1.78 -1.38
N LEU A 140 6.77 0.60 -1.56
CA LEU A 140 5.50 0.47 -2.28
C LEU A 140 4.37 1.26 -1.61
N ASN A 141 4.31 1.25 -0.27
CA ASN A 141 3.37 2.07 0.49
C ASN A 141 3.52 3.56 0.21
N ILE A 142 4.76 4.05 0.19
CA ILE A 142 5.06 5.46 -0.07
C ILE A 142 4.56 5.85 -1.48
N ILE A 143 4.78 4.99 -2.48
CA ILE A 143 4.43 5.28 -3.86
C ILE A 143 2.91 5.43 -4.07
N TYR A 144 2.11 4.41 -3.70
CA TYR A 144 0.68 4.49 -3.98
C TYR A 144 -0.02 5.55 -3.11
N LEU A 145 0.47 5.82 -1.89
CA LEU A 145 -0.08 6.88 -1.04
C LEU A 145 0.16 8.26 -1.66
N ALA A 146 1.38 8.51 -2.13
CA ALA A 146 1.72 9.76 -2.80
C ALA A 146 0.91 9.96 -4.09
N GLU A 147 0.71 8.89 -4.87
CA GLU A 147 -0.12 8.91 -6.07
C GLU A 147 -1.58 9.24 -5.75
N GLN A 148 -2.17 8.56 -4.78
CA GLN A 148 -3.55 8.81 -4.32
C GLN A 148 -3.72 10.25 -3.83
N ILE A 149 -2.76 10.78 -3.06
CA ILE A 149 -2.81 12.16 -2.57
C ILE A 149 -2.81 13.14 -3.73
N ASN A 150 -1.87 13.01 -4.67
CA ASN A 150 -1.82 13.90 -5.83
C ASN A 150 -3.12 13.84 -6.67
N TYR A 151 -3.72 12.66 -6.81
CA TYR A 151 -4.99 12.50 -7.52
C TYR A 151 -6.16 13.19 -6.81
N ILE A 152 -6.26 13.06 -5.48
CA ILE A 152 -7.27 13.75 -4.67
C ILE A 152 -7.12 15.28 -4.85
N TRP A 153 -5.91 15.81 -4.73
CA TRP A 153 -5.70 17.25 -4.92
C TRP A 153 -6.05 17.72 -6.33
N LYS A 154 -5.79 16.92 -7.37
CA LYS A 154 -6.19 17.24 -8.75
C LYS A 154 -7.71 17.42 -8.88
N LEU A 155 -8.50 16.58 -8.21
CA LEU A 155 -9.96 16.57 -8.32
C LEU A 155 -10.62 17.57 -7.38
N GLN A 156 -10.32 17.50 -6.08
CA GLN A 156 -10.97 18.31 -5.05
C GLN A 156 -10.39 19.74 -4.96
N TRP A 157 -9.09 19.91 -5.16
CA TRP A 157 -8.36 21.19 -4.98
C TRP A 157 -7.58 21.56 -6.24
N LYS A 158 -8.32 21.64 -7.36
CA LYS A 158 -7.76 21.80 -8.70
C LYS A 158 -6.94 23.09 -8.86
N LYS A 159 -7.34 24.18 -8.20
CA LYS A 159 -6.65 25.48 -8.26
C LYS A 159 -5.22 25.37 -7.71
N GLU A 160 -5.08 24.76 -6.54
CA GLU A 160 -3.81 24.52 -5.85
C GLU A 160 -2.91 23.58 -6.66
N TRP A 161 -3.51 22.52 -7.23
CA TRP A 161 -2.80 21.61 -8.12
C TRP A 161 -2.28 22.30 -9.39
N LEU A 162 -3.07 23.20 -10.00
CA LEU A 162 -2.65 23.99 -11.17
C LEU A 162 -1.52 24.97 -10.84
N GLN A 163 -1.55 25.60 -9.66
CA GLN A 163 -0.47 26.47 -9.18
C GLN A 163 0.85 25.70 -9.02
N ALA A 164 0.79 24.51 -8.40
CA ALA A 164 1.97 23.65 -8.26
C ALA A 164 2.51 23.19 -9.63
N ARG A 165 1.61 22.82 -10.55
CA ARG A 165 1.95 22.43 -11.92
C ARG A 165 2.64 23.55 -12.70
N SER A 166 2.10 24.77 -12.65
CA SER A 166 2.65 25.90 -13.41
C SER A 166 4.07 26.26 -12.96
N LYS A 167 4.36 26.23 -11.66
CA LYS A 167 5.72 26.45 -11.10
C LYS A 167 6.71 25.40 -11.62
N ARG A 168 6.31 24.14 -11.68
CA ARG A 168 7.15 23.07 -12.23
C ARG A 168 7.40 23.27 -13.72
N LEU A 169 6.36 23.54 -14.52
CA LEU A 169 6.50 23.70 -15.97
C LEU A 169 7.39 24.91 -16.33
N LYS A 170 7.25 26.03 -15.61
CA LYS A 170 8.15 27.20 -15.74
C LYS A 170 9.61 26.86 -15.45
N LEU A 171 9.87 25.96 -14.49
CA LEU A 171 11.21 25.48 -14.24
C LEU A 171 11.70 24.59 -15.39
N MET A 172 10.87 23.66 -15.88
CA MET A 172 11.26 22.72 -16.94
C MET A 172 11.62 23.38 -18.27
N GLN A 173 11.10 24.57 -18.56
CA GLN A 173 11.51 25.38 -19.72
C GLN A 173 12.98 25.81 -19.65
N LYS A 174 13.60 25.84 -18.46
CA LYS A 174 15.02 26.18 -18.30
C LYS A 174 15.89 24.95 -18.56
N GLU A 175 16.72 25.00 -19.60
CA GLU A 175 17.47 23.85 -20.12
C GLU A 175 18.34 23.12 -19.08
N HIS A 176 19.02 23.86 -18.20
CA HIS A 176 19.94 23.28 -17.21
C HIS A 176 19.31 23.04 -15.83
N SER A 177 18.00 23.21 -15.69
CA SER A 177 17.37 23.06 -14.38
C SER A 177 17.11 21.58 -14.03
N MET A 178 17.53 21.20 -12.83
CA MET A 178 17.14 19.93 -12.22
C MET A 178 16.06 20.17 -11.17
N PHE A 179 15.17 19.21 -11.01
CA PHE A 179 14.21 19.20 -9.91
C PHE A 179 14.10 17.85 -9.25
N LYS A 180 13.58 17.87 -8.02
CA LYS A 180 13.32 16.65 -7.24
C LYS A 180 11.85 16.46 -7.00
N ILE A 181 11.45 15.21 -6.91
CA ILE A 181 10.09 14.81 -6.53
C ILE A 181 10.18 14.15 -5.16
N ASP A 182 9.55 14.76 -4.16
CA ASP A 182 9.58 14.26 -2.77
C ASP A 182 8.37 13.39 -2.47
N ILE A 183 8.42 12.14 -2.94
CA ILE A 183 7.34 11.15 -2.77
C ILE A 183 7.16 10.78 -1.29
N ASN A 184 8.25 10.74 -0.52
CA ASN A 184 8.19 10.45 0.91
C ASN A 184 7.39 11.52 1.67
N SER A 185 7.66 12.80 1.42
CA SER A 185 6.87 13.90 1.99
C SER A 185 5.41 13.84 1.55
N MET A 186 5.15 13.54 0.27
CA MET A 186 3.79 13.37 -0.26
C MET A 186 3.04 12.26 0.46
N ALA A 187 3.64 11.08 0.65
CA ALA A 187 3.01 9.94 1.31
C ALA A 187 2.61 10.23 2.76
N LYS A 188 3.39 11.07 3.46
CA LYS A 188 3.08 11.57 4.81
C LYS A 188 2.00 12.68 4.81
N GLY A 189 1.63 13.20 3.64
CA GLY A 189 0.65 14.28 3.46
C GLY A 189 1.24 15.70 3.45
N TYR A 190 2.58 15.84 3.43
CA TYR A 190 3.23 17.14 3.32
C TYR A 190 3.27 17.59 1.87
N ILE A 191 2.58 18.69 1.58
CA ILE A 191 2.37 19.24 0.24
C ILE A 191 2.72 20.73 0.17
N ASP A 192 3.28 21.15 -0.97
CA ASP A 192 3.79 22.49 -1.23
C ASP A 192 3.49 22.89 -2.69
N GLY A 193 3.79 24.13 -3.06
CA GLY A 193 3.69 24.61 -4.45
C GLY A 193 2.54 25.57 -4.73
N PHE A 194 1.72 25.93 -3.75
CA PHE A 194 0.58 26.84 -3.90
C PHE A 194 0.55 27.89 -2.78
N GLU A 195 -0.24 28.93 -2.98
CA GLU A 195 -0.41 30.02 -2.01
C GLU A 195 -1.34 29.60 -0.87
N ARG A 196 -0.97 29.94 0.36
CA ARG A 196 -1.74 29.60 1.56
C ARG A 196 -2.36 30.87 2.14
N LYS A 197 -3.59 30.76 2.68
CA LYS A 197 -4.28 31.88 3.37
C LYS A 197 -3.43 32.48 4.49
N LYS A 198 -2.69 31.65 5.23
CA LYS A 198 -1.68 32.11 6.19
C LYS A 198 -0.31 32.11 5.54
N ALA A 199 0.33 33.27 5.49
CA ALA A 199 1.70 33.40 5.01
C ALA A 199 2.65 32.55 5.87
N LEU A 200 3.58 31.86 5.22
CA LEU A 200 4.66 31.17 5.92
C LEU A 200 5.57 32.21 6.59
N SER A 201 6.02 31.90 7.81
CA SER A 201 7.08 32.66 8.49
C SER A 201 8.33 32.74 7.61
N LYS A 202 9.09 33.84 7.70
CA LYS A 202 10.35 34.06 6.96
C LYS A 202 11.30 32.86 7.09
N LYS A 203 11.40 32.25 8.29
CA LYS A 203 12.22 31.05 8.53
C LYS A 203 11.75 29.84 7.71
N LYS A 204 10.44 29.59 7.64
CA LYS A 204 9.89 28.47 6.85
C LYS A 204 10.00 28.73 5.34
N LYS A 205 9.87 29.98 4.90
CA LYS A 205 10.12 30.36 3.49
C LYS A 205 11.57 30.12 3.09
N ALA A 206 12.54 30.52 3.93
CA ALA A 206 13.96 30.27 3.69
C ALA A 206 14.30 28.77 3.69
N GLN A 207 13.57 27.97 4.47
CA GLN A 207 13.76 26.52 4.56
C GLN A 207 13.08 25.72 3.43
N GLN A 208 12.26 26.36 2.58
CA GLN A 208 11.73 25.72 1.39
C GLN A 208 12.89 25.36 0.45
N LYS A 209 13.07 24.06 0.25
CA LYS A 209 14.11 23.53 -0.62
C LYS A 209 13.82 23.95 -2.06
N LYS A 210 14.75 24.67 -2.69
CA LYS A 210 14.64 25.07 -4.11
C LYS A 210 14.43 23.83 -4.99
N ASN A 211 13.53 23.95 -5.97
CA ASN A 211 13.23 22.96 -7.01
C ASN A 211 12.82 21.57 -6.51
N ILE A 212 12.14 21.49 -5.36
CA ILE A 212 11.49 20.25 -4.90
C ILE A 212 9.98 20.41 -5.08
N PHE A 213 9.36 19.43 -5.73
CA PHE A 213 7.92 19.42 -5.99
C PHE A 213 7.27 18.21 -5.33
N THR A 214 6.07 18.45 -4.80
CA THR A 214 5.22 17.45 -4.13
C THR A 214 3.83 17.36 -4.76
N LEU A 215 3.46 18.26 -5.66
CA LEU A 215 2.13 18.30 -6.25
C LEU A 215 2.17 18.80 -7.71
N GLY A 216 1.09 18.59 -8.46
CA GLY A 216 0.92 19.08 -9.82
C GLY A 216 1.28 18.06 -10.90
N PHE A 217 1.43 16.78 -10.54
CA PHE A 217 1.72 15.69 -11.48
C PHE A 217 0.41 15.09 -12.01
N GLU A 218 0.45 14.53 -13.21
CA GLU A 218 -0.67 13.69 -13.68
C GLU A 218 -0.64 12.32 -12.99
N PRO A 219 -1.78 11.64 -12.79
CA PRO A 219 -1.81 10.27 -12.28
C PRO A 219 -0.91 9.33 -13.09
N GLY A 220 -0.31 8.32 -12.45
CA GLY A 220 0.68 7.46 -13.10
C GLY A 220 2.09 8.06 -13.26
N PHE A 221 2.35 9.28 -12.77
CA PHE A 221 3.69 9.90 -12.86
C PHE A 221 4.79 9.06 -12.19
N THR A 222 4.46 8.34 -11.13
CA THR A 222 5.39 7.45 -10.42
C THR A 222 5.89 6.33 -11.33
N LEU A 223 5.01 5.73 -12.13
CA LEU A 223 5.38 4.74 -13.14
C LEU A 223 6.27 5.36 -14.21
N TYR A 224 5.89 6.53 -14.73
CA TYR A 224 6.62 7.27 -15.76
C TYR A 224 8.07 7.56 -15.35
N TYR A 225 8.31 7.98 -14.10
CA TYR A 225 9.65 8.33 -13.65
C TYR A 225 10.46 7.14 -13.07
N LEU A 226 9.83 6.12 -12.48
CA LEU A 226 10.54 4.97 -11.89
C LEU A 226 10.84 3.86 -12.90
N LYS A 227 9.94 3.62 -13.87
CA LYS A 227 10.10 2.62 -14.93
C LYS A 227 9.88 3.24 -16.30
N PRO A 228 10.83 4.04 -16.79
CA PRO A 228 10.72 4.67 -18.10
C PRO A 228 10.88 3.61 -19.22
N ASN A 229 9.78 3.17 -19.81
CA ASN A 229 9.77 2.29 -20.99
C ASN A 229 10.17 3.09 -22.24
N ASN A 230 11.46 3.40 -22.39
CA ASN A 230 12.03 4.21 -23.49
C ASN A 230 11.46 5.63 -23.68
N SER A 231 10.52 6.07 -22.85
CA SER A 231 9.81 7.35 -22.99
C SER A 231 10.64 8.59 -22.61
N LEU A 232 11.60 8.47 -21.69
CA LEU A 232 12.55 9.55 -21.39
C LEU A 232 13.92 9.26 -21.98
N SER A 233 14.51 10.27 -22.61
CA SER A 233 15.93 10.30 -22.94
C SER A 233 16.78 10.23 -21.67
N THR A 234 18.01 9.74 -21.80
CA THR A 234 18.99 9.71 -20.70
C THR A 234 19.25 11.11 -20.10
N LYS A 235 19.24 12.15 -20.93
CA LYS A 235 19.37 13.55 -20.49
C LYS A 235 18.21 13.98 -19.59
N GLU A 236 16.96 13.66 -19.94
CA GLU A 236 15.79 14.02 -19.13
C GLU A 236 15.72 13.25 -17.82
N ARG A 237 16.10 11.96 -17.83
CA ARG A 237 16.20 11.15 -16.60
C ARG A 237 17.18 11.76 -15.61
N ASN A 238 18.33 12.25 -16.09
CA ASN A 238 19.34 12.86 -15.24
C ASN A 238 18.88 14.20 -14.62
N LYS A 239 17.90 14.89 -15.22
CA LYS A 239 17.34 16.15 -14.71
C LYS A 239 16.39 15.94 -13.52
N ILE A 240 15.85 14.74 -13.34
CA ILE A 240 14.78 14.45 -12.38
C ILE A 240 15.30 13.46 -11.33
N LYS A 241 15.19 13.82 -10.05
CA LYS A 241 15.59 12.93 -8.95
C LYS A 241 14.41 12.65 -8.02
N ILE A 242 14.12 11.38 -7.81
CA ILE A 242 13.06 10.93 -6.92
C ILE A 242 13.63 10.74 -5.52
N ILE A 243 12.89 11.16 -4.50
CA ILE A 243 13.21 10.93 -3.09
C ILE A 243 12.19 9.94 -2.54
N LEU A 244 12.62 8.70 -2.29
CA LEU A 244 11.79 7.62 -1.74
C LEU A 244 12.00 7.42 -0.24
N THR A 245 13.19 7.71 0.29
CA THR A 245 13.53 7.59 1.71
C THR A 245 14.17 8.88 2.24
N GLU A 246 14.20 9.07 3.56
CA GLU A 246 14.96 10.18 4.16
C GLU A 246 16.48 10.00 4.00
N ASP A 247 16.93 8.76 3.80
CA ASP A 247 18.34 8.37 3.84
C ASP A 247 19.13 8.74 2.57
N ASP A 248 18.47 9.04 1.45
CA ASP A 248 19.13 9.60 0.26
C ASP A 248 19.79 10.97 0.54
N ASN A 249 19.36 11.66 1.60
CA ASN A 249 19.99 12.88 2.08
C ASN A 249 21.02 12.63 3.21
N LYS A 250 20.82 11.63 4.08
CA LYS A 250 21.75 11.32 5.20
C LYS A 250 23.02 10.63 4.73
N THR A 251 22.94 9.71 3.76
CA THR A 251 24.11 9.02 3.18
C THR A 251 25.13 10.01 2.62
N LYS A 252 24.69 11.09 1.96
CA LYS A 252 25.56 12.17 1.46
C LYS A 252 26.19 13.01 2.56
N ILE A 253 25.48 13.25 3.67
CA ILE A 253 25.99 14.01 4.82
C ILE A 253 27.04 13.18 5.58
N ILE A 254 26.81 11.87 5.75
CA ILE A 254 27.74 10.94 6.40
C ILE A 254 29.00 10.75 5.54
N GLN A 255 28.87 10.62 4.21
CA GLN A 255 30.01 10.56 3.29
C GLN A 255 30.81 11.87 3.24
N LYS A 256 30.15 13.05 3.30
CA LYS A 256 30.85 14.34 3.44
C LYS A 256 31.59 14.46 4.77
N LYS A 257 30.98 14.04 5.88
CA LYS A 257 31.66 14.02 7.20
C LYS A 257 32.88 13.08 7.19
N LYS A 258 32.77 11.88 6.61
CA LYS A 258 33.92 10.96 6.46
C LYS A 258 35.05 11.54 5.61
N LYS A 259 34.75 12.23 4.50
CA LYS A 259 35.76 12.93 3.66
C LYS A 259 36.43 14.14 4.35
N ILE A 260 35.74 14.80 5.27
CA ILE A 260 36.30 15.92 6.05
C ILE A 260 37.23 15.38 7.15
N ILE A 261 36.84 14.27 7.79
CA ILE A 261 37.65 13.60 8.83
C ILE A 261 38.92 12.99 8.23
N SER A 262 38.85 12.42 7.02
CA SER A 262 40.02 11.85 6.33
C SER A 262 41.03 12.90 5.82
N LYS A 263 40.64 14.18 5.75
CA LYS A 263 41.53 15.29 5.35
C LYS A 263 42.22 15.99 6.52
N LYS A 264 41.92 15.62 7.77
CA LYS A 264 42.33 16.39 8.97
C LYS A 264 43.34 15.69 9.91
N LYS A 265 44.09 14.69 9.46
CA LYS A 265 45.26 14.19 10.20
C LYS A 265 46.51 14.23 9.33
N PRO A 266 47.42 15.22 9.51
CA PRO A 266 48.83 14.99 9.28
C PRO A 266 49.40 14.16 10.43
N ASP A 267 50.18 13.14 10.12
CA ASP A 267 50.83 12.26 11.07
C ASP A 267 51.79 13.03 11.99
N LYS A 268 51.44 13.12 13.28
CA LYS A 268 52.42 13.49 14.31
C LYS A 268 53.30 12.26 14.58
N LYS A 269 54.55 12.33 14.11
CA LYS A 269 55.63 11.40 14.48
C LYS A 269 55.65 11.23 16.00
N LYS A 270 55.43 10.00 16.48
CA LYS A 270 55.59 9.64 17.89
C LYS A 270 57.07 9.75 18.26
N LYS A 271 57.44 10.70 19.11
CA LYS A 271 58.70 10.65 19.87
C LYS A 271 58.55 9.57 20.95
N LYS A 272 59.43 8.57 20.93
CA LYS A 272 59.69 7.68 22.07
C LYS A 272 60.55 8.46 23.07
N ASN A 273 60.12 8.54 24.33
CA ASN A 273 60.89 8.70 25.57
C ASN A 273 60.03 7.93 26.60
N SER A 274 60.38 6.78 27.18
CA SER A 274 61.49 6.39 28.08
C SER A 274 61.52 7.13 29.43
N SER A 275 61.39 6.32 30.49
CA SER A 275 61.74 6.54 31.90
C SER A 275 60.59 6.87 32.89
N TRP A 276 60.44 5.95 33.87
CA TRP A 276 60.23 6.10 35.34
C TRP A 276 59.88 7.52 35.83
N ASP A 277 58.86 7.77 36.64
CA ASP A 277 58.35 7.09 37.85
C ASP A 277 56.80 7.01 37.91
#